data_AF-A0AA43S5X9-F1
#
_entry.id   AF-A0AA43S5X9-F1
#
_cell.length_a   1.000
_cell.length_b   1.000
_cell.length_c   1.000
_cell.angle_alpha   90.00
_cell.angle_beta   90.00
_cell.angle_gamma   90.00
#
_symmetry.space_group_name_H-M   'P 1'
#
loop_
_entity.id
_entity.type
_entity.pdbx_description
1 polymer ?
#
loop_
_entity_poly.entity_id
_entity_poly.type
_entity_poly.pdbx_seq_one_letter_code
_entity_poly.pdbx_strand_id
1 'polypeptide(L)'
;MTIRSLFDSNKDIYRTIEKVITYGASQEARLKAEISEYVVTESIEEQFRKLLDRMQLAMESGGDNEIGVWVSGFYGSGKSSFTKYLGLAFDDQRTIDGTPFIKFLQDRMHKSQTKALLSTVAQRFPAAIVMLDLASEMLAGATMEDVSTVLYFKVLQWAGYSRNLKVAAFERMVEKDGRTTELHDQVAKALPGATWAQVQNNPLAIDGLIPKIAHEMYAGLFPDPKSFSSNTDGFFQFEDQRVQEMIEIVREKSGKENVIFIIDEVGQYVANRDNLILNLDGLAKNLKRLGNGKAWIISTAQQTLTEDDPRAALNSDKLYKLKDRFPIQIDLESSDIKET
;
A
#
# COMPACT_ATOMS: atom_id res chain seq x y z
N MET A 1 -39.02 4.07 17.53
CA MET A 1 -38.43 3.03 16.65
C MET A 1 -36.94 3.26 16.61
N THR A 2 -36.14 2.26 16.97
CA THR A 2 -34.67 2.34 16.92
C THR A 2 -34.21 2.04 15.50
N ILE A 3 -33.30 2.86 14.95
CA ILE A 3 -32.73 2.74 13.60
C ILE A 3 -32.27 1.31 13.26
N ARG A 4 -31.86 0.54 14.27
CA ARG A 4 -31.49 -0.88 14.18
C ARG A 4 -32.58 -1.79 13.59
N SER A 5 -33.86 -1.44 13.70
CA SER A 5 -34.96 -2.26 13.18
C SER A 5 -35.26 -2.06 11.69
N LEU A 6 -34.54 -1.16 11.01
CA LEU A 6 -34.67 -0.90 9.57
C LEU A 6 -33.71 -1.74 8.71
N PHE A 7 -32.74 -2.41 9.33
CA PHE A 7 -31.70 -3.16 8.62
C PHE A 7 -31.93 -4.67 8.72
N ASP A 8 -31.60 -5.37 7.62
CA ASP A 8 -31.67 -6.83 7.52
C ASP A 8 -30.86 -7.48 8.66
N SER A 9 -31.52 -8.33 9.44
CA SER A 9 -30.99 -8.91 10.69
C SER A 9 -29.83 -9.90 10.47
N ASN A 10 -29.55 -10.24 9.20
CA ASN A 10 -28.38 -11.02 8.81
C ASN A 10 -27.12 -10.18 8.48
N LYS A 11 -27.23 -8.84 8.49
CA LYS A 11 -26.11 -7.93 8.16
C LYS A 11 -25.63 -7.23 9.43
N ASP A 12 -24.42 -7.59 9.87
CA ASP A 12 -23.79 -6.97 11.03
C ASP A 12 -23.14 -5.63 10.64
N ILE A 13 -23.70 -4.54 11.16
CA ILE A 13 -23.37 -3.14 10.83
C ILE A 13 -22.04 -2.63 11.42
N TYR A 14 -21.39 -3.41 12.28
CA TYR A 14 -20.13 -3.02 12.95
C TYR A 14 -18.89 -3.67 12.34
N ARG A 15 -18.96 -4.20 11.12
CA ARG A 15 -17.84 -4.90 10.49
C ARG A 15 -16.77 -3.91 10.01
N THR A 16 -15.58 -3.99 10.59
CA THR A 16 -14.38 -3.29 10.12
C THR A 16 -14.00 -3.78 8.72
N ILE A 17 -13.62 -2.91 7.78
CA ILE A 17 -13.02 -3.34 6.52
C ILE A 17 -11.54 -3.61 6.76
N GLU A 18 -11.10 -4.86 6.64
CA GLU A 18 -9.67 -5.19 6.72
C GLU A 18 -8.98 -4.84 5.41
N LYS A 19 -7.90 -4.05 5.53
CA LYS A 19 -7.09 -3.54 4.41
C LYS A 19 -5.75 -4.28 4.26
N VAL A 20 -5.49 -5.28 5.11
CA VAL A 20 -4.30 -6.14 5.05
C VAL A 20 -4.64 -7.40 4.26
N ILE A 21 -3.95 -7.63 3.15
CA ILE A 21 -4.04 -8.89 2.39
C ILE A 21 -3.21 -9.94 3.13
N THR A 22 -3.87 -10.80 3.89
CA THR A 22 -3.27 -12.02 4.44
C THR A 22 -3.91 -13.22 3.75
N TYR A 23 -3.12 -14.22 3.38
CA TYR A 23 -3.65 -15.41 2.74
C TYR A 23 -4.40 -16.28 3.76
N GLY A 24 -5.72 -16.41 3.59
CA GLY A 24 -6.57 -17.27 4.41
C GLY A 24 -8.01 -17.36 3.89
N ALA A 25 -8.61 -18.54 3.97
CA ALA A 25 -9.96 -18.80 3.47
C ALA A 25 -11.03 -17.88 4.09
N SER A 26 -10.83 -17.43 5.34
CA SER A 26 -11.71 -16.48 6.01
C SER A 26 -11.64 -15.07 5.41
N GLN A 27 -10.47 -14.62 4.95
CA GLN A 27 -10.33 -13.32 4.31
C GLN A 27 -10.90 -13.29 2.89
N GLU A 28 -10.79 -14.39 2.15
CA GLU A 28 -11.37 -14.48 0.79
C GLU A 28 -12.90 -14.45 0.84
N ALA A 29 -13.51 -15.22 1.74
CA ALA A 29 -14.96 -15.19 1.96
C ALA A 29 -15.45 -13.78 2.38
N ARG A 30 -14.67 -13.08 3.21
CA ARG A 30 -14.95 -11.69 3.59
C ARG A 30 -14.85 -10.74 2.41
N LEU A 31 -13.79 -10.84 1.61
CA LEU A 31 -13.63 -10.00 0.42
C LEU A 31 -14.77 -10.23 -0.58
N LYS A 32 -15.20 -11.50 -0.76
CA LYS A 32 -16.37 -11.85 -1.58
C LYS A 32 -17.63 -11.15 -1.10
N ALA A 33 -17.89 -11.18 0.21
CA ALA A 33 -19.02 -10.45 0.79
C ALA A 33 -18.90 -8.94 0.56
N GLU A 34 -17.73 -8.36 0.84
CA GLU A 34 -17.45 -6.93 0.72
C GLU A 34 -17.67 -6.40 -0.71
N ILE A 35 -17.09 -7.06 -1.72
CA ILE A 35 -17.29 -6.68 -3.12
C ILE A 35 -18.73 -6.97 -3.56
N SER A 36 -19.40 -7.94 -2.94
CA SER A 36 -20.79 -8.26 -3.26
C SER A 36 -21.81 -7.21 -2.78
N GLU A 37 -21.42 -6.41 -1.80
CA GLU A 37 -22.21 -5.33 -1.23
C GLU A 37 -21.82 -3.97 -1.81
N TYR A 38 -20.71 -3.90 -2.56
CA TYR A 38 -20.27 -2.66 -3.18
C TYR A 38 -21.23 -2.21 -4.29
N VAL A 39 -21.77 -1.01 -4.13
CA VAL A 39 -22.64 -0.36 -5.11
C VAL A 39 -21.82 0.68 -5.86
N VAL A 40 -21.66 0.49 -7.17
CA VAL A 40 -21.05 1.47 -8.06
C VAL A 40 -22.18 2.33 -8.63
N THR A 41 -22.29 3.58 -8.18
CA THR A 41 -23.23 4.55 -8.78
C THR A 41 -22.70 5.04 -10.13
N GLU A 42 -23.54 5.75 -10.90
CA GLU A 42 -23.10 6.36 -12.17
C GLU A 42 -21.93 7.34 -11.98
N SER A 43 -21.92 8.08 -10.86
CA SER A 43 -20.84 8.99 -10.48
C SER A 43 -19.55 8.22 -10.15
N ILE A 44 -19.61 7.20 -9.28
CA ILE A 44 -18.45 6.34 -8.98
C ILE A 44 -17.89 5.71 -10.26
N GLU A 45 -18.77 5.22 -11.15
CA GLU A 45 -18.35 4.63 -12.41
C GLU A 45 -17.65 5.65 -13.32
N GLU A 46 -18.14 6.87 -13.36
CA GLU A 46 -17.51 7.97 -14.09
C GLU A 46 -16.13 8.32 -13.51
N GLN A 47 -15.97 8.29 -12.19
CA GLN A 47 -14.67 8.46 -11.53
C GLN A 47 -13.70 7.32 -11.89
N PHE A 48 -14.16 6.06 -11.90
CA PHE A 48 -13.35 4.94 -12.41
C PHE A 48 -12.93 5.17 -13.86
N ARG A 49 -13.87 5.55 -14.74
CA ARG A 49 -13.60 5.83 -16.15
C ARG A 49 -12.54 6.92 -16.31
N LYS A 50 -12.71 8.06 -15.64
CA LYS A 50 -11.77 9.19 -15.65
C LYS A 50 -10.38 8.75 -15.22
N LEU A 51 -10.26 7.98 -14.14
CA LEU A 51 -8.97 7.48 -13.66
C LEU A 51 -8.33 6.52 -14.67
N LEU A 52 -9.10 5.56 -15.19
CA LEU A 52 -8.62 4.59 -16.15
C LEU A 52 -8.17 5.24 -17.47
N ASP A 53 -8.88 6.26 -17.95
CA ASP A 53 -8.48 7.05 -19.13
C ASP A 53 -7.12 7.73 -18.88
N ARG A 54 -6.90 8.30 -17.69
CA ARG A 54 -5.61 8.92 -17.33
C ARG A 54 -4.48 7.89 -17.23
N MET A 55 -4.76 6.73 -16.63
CA MET A 55 -3.82 5.62 -16.60
C MET A 55 -3.48 5.15 -18.01
N GLN A 56 -4.47 5.04 -18.90
CA GLN A 56 -4.25 4.67 -20.30
C GLN A 56 -3.33 5.64 -21.03
N LEU A 57 -3.62 6.94 -20.96
CA LEU A 57 -2.81 7.97 -21.61
C LEU A 57 -1.37 8.00 -21.10
N ALA A 58 -1.20 7.83 -19.79
CA ALA A 58 0.12 7.76 -19.17
C ALA A 58 0.93 6.53 -19.61
N MET A 59 0.27 5.43 -19.97
CA MET A 59 0.96 4.26 -20.52
C MET A 59 1.40 4.45 -21.97
N GLU A 60 0.55 5.07 -22.79
CA GLU A 60 0.79 5.23 -24.23
C GLU A 60 1.90 6.25 -24.51
N SER A 61 2.02 7.28 -23.66
CA SER A 61 2.96 8.38 -23.87
C SER A 61 4.38 8.07 -23.38
N GLY A 62 4.53 7.29 -22.30
CA GLY A 62 5.82 7.00 -21.64
C GLY A 62 6.51 8.24 -21.05
N GLY A 63 7.25 8.09 -19.93
CA GLY A 63 8.04 9.17 -19.32
C GLY A 63 7.24 10.33 -18.70
N ASP A 64 7.70 10.84 -17.55
CA ASP A 64 7.22 12.04 -16.82
C ASP A 64 5.69 12.24 -16.60
N ASN A 65 4.89 11.22 -16.85
CA ASN A 65 3.44 11.27 -16.72
C ASN A 65 3.02 11.50 -15.27
N GLU A 66 1.86 12.13 -15.12
CA GLU A 66 1.28 12.38 -13.81
C GLU A 66 0.78 11.08 -13.18
N ILE A 67 1.45 10.65 -12.10
CA ILE A 67 1.19 9.38 -11.41
C ILE A 67 0.46 9.51 -10.07
N GLY A 68 0.23 10.76 -9.63
CA GLY A 68 -0.39 11.06 -8.35
C GLY A 68 -1.90 11.20 -8.48
N VAL A 69 -2.63 10.38 -7.75
CA VAL A 69 -4.10 10.41 -7.67
C VAL A 69 -4.55 10.82 -6.26
N TRP A 70 -5.37 11.86 -6.17
CA TRP A 70 -5.99 12.30 -4.92
C TRP A 70 -7.47 11.91 -4.93
N VAL A 71 -7.87 11.05 -4.01
CA VAL A 71 -9.25 10.59 -3.86
C VAL A 71 -9.88 11.32 -2.67
N SER A 72 -10.79 12.25 -2.97
CA SER A 72 -11.49 13.09 -2.02
C SER A 72 -12.94 12.62 -1.81
N GLY A 73 -13.52 12.93 -0.65
CA GLY A 73 -14.93 12.68 -0.35
C GLY A 73 -15.24 12.70 1.14
N PHE A 74 -16.52 12.74 1.51
CA PHE A 74 -16.98 12.74 2.90
C PHE A 74 -16.69 11.41 3.61
N TYR A 75 -16.76 11.40 4.95
CA TYR A 75 -16.69 10.16 5.71
C TYR A 75 -17.79 9.20 5.25
N GLY A 76 -17.43 7.93 5.01
CA GLY A 76 -18.37 6.92 4.50
C GLY A 76 -18.61 6.93 2.99
N SER A 77 -18.04 7.85 2.21
CA SER A 77 -18.25 7.94 0.74
C SER A 77 -17.62 6.82 -0.09
N GLY A 78 -17.01 5.81 0.54
CA GLY A 78 -16.43 4.66 -0.15
C GLY A 78 -15.02 4.87 -0.73
N LYS A 79 -14.26 5.91 -0.32
CA LYS A 79 -12.88 6.17 -0.80
C LYS A 79 -11.96 4.96 -0.68
N SER A 80 -11.89 4.36 0.51
CA SER A 80 -11.07 3.18 0.77
C SER A 80 -11.50 2.00 -0.09
N SER A 81 -12.81 1.79 -0.28
CA SER A 81 -13.34 0.72 -1.15
C SER A 81 -12.99 0.98 -2.61
N PHE A 82 -13.15 2.22 -3.09
CA PHE A 82 -12.81 2.63 -4.46
C PHE A 82 -11.35 2.31 -4.79
N THR A 83 -10.41 2.76 -3.95
CA THR A 83 -8.98 2.54 -4.18
C THR A 83 -8.60 1.07 -4.01
N LYS A 84 -9.09 0.40 -2.96
CA LYS A 84 -8.85 -1.03 -2.72
C LYS A 84 -9.29 -1.87 -3.91
N TYR A 85 -10.52 -1.69 -4.39
CA TYR A 85 -11.05 -2.51 -5.49
C TYR A 85 -10.40 -2.18 -6.82
N LEU A 86 -10.01 -0.92 -7.06
CA LEU A 86 -9.14 -0.59 -8.18
C LEU A 86 -7.83 -1.38 -8.10
N GLY A 87 -7.12 -1.30 -6.96
CA GLY A 87 -5.86 -2.01 -6.76
C GLY A 87 -6.00 -3.51 -7.00
N LEU A 88 -6.99 -4.14 -6.34
CA LEU A 88 -7.25 -5.58 -6.50
C LEU A 88 -7.64 -5.99 -7.94
N ALA A 89 -8.23 -5.09 -8.73
CA ALA A 89 -8.52 -5.36 -10.14
C ALA A 89 -7.26 -5.35 -11.04
N PHE A 90 -6.21 -4.66 -10.62
CA PHE A 90 -4.91 -4.62 -11.30
C PHE A 90 -3.94 -5.72 -10.84
N ASP A 91 -4.28 -6.40 -9.73
CA ASP A 91 -3.55 -7.59 -9.29
C ASP A 91 -4.07 -8.84 -10.00
N ASP A 92 -3.38 -9.23 -11.07
CA ASP A 92 -3.69 -10.42 -11.86
C ASP A 92 -3.62 -11.76 -11.10
N GLN A 93 -3.03 -11.80 -9.90
CA GLN A 93 -3.01 -12.97 -9.03
C GLN A 93 -4.21 -13.01 -8.07
N ARG A 94 -4.97 -11.91 -7.96
CA ARG A 94 -6.08 -11.85 -7.00
C ARG A 94 -7.30 -12.57 -7.54
N THR A 95 -7.66 -13.67 -6.89
CA THR A 95 -8.88 -14.44 -7.18
C THR A 95 -9.81 -14.56 -5.98
N ILE A 96 -11.09 -14.81 -6.25
CA ILE A 96 -12.10 -15.26 -5.29
C ILE A 96 -12.78 -16.49 -5.89
N ASP A 97 -12.73 -17.63 -5.20
CA ASP A 97 -13.19 -18.93 -5.68
C ASP A 97 -12.65 -19.27 -7.08
N GLY A 98 -11.37 -18.96 -7.32
CA GLY A 98 -10.69 -19.14 -8.61
C GLY A 98 -11.09 -18.15 -9.72
N THR A 99 -12.03 -17.23 -9.47
CA THR A 99 -12.42 -16.19 -10.42
C THR A 99 -11.59 -14.92 -10.19
N PRO A 100 -10.96 -14.31 -11.22
CA PRO A 100 -10.19 -13.08 -11.07
C PRO A 100 -11.02 -11.93 -10.47
N PHE A 101 -10.44 -11.19 -9.51
CA PHE A 101 -11.14 -10.14 -8.77
C PHE A 101 -11.75 -9.06 -9.69
N ILE A 102 -11.06 -8.73 -10.78
CA ILE A 102 -11.52 -7.77 -11.79
C ILE A 102 -12.94 -8.10 -12.31
N LYS A 103 -13.33 -9.38 -12.38
CA LYS A 103 -14.68 -9.79 -12.80
C LYS A 103 -15.74 -9.35 -11.80
N PHE A 104 -15.48 -9.51 -10.51
CA PHE A 104 -16.40 -9.05 -9.47
C PHE A 104 -16.58 -7.54 -9.50
N LEU A 105 -15.52 -6.76 -9.75
CA LEU A 105 -15.64 -5.32 -9.91
C LEU A 105 -16.41 -4.94 -11.19
N GLN A 106 -16.14 -5.63 -12.31
CA GLN A 106 -16.88 -5.43 -13.56
C GLN A 106 -18.38 -5.70 -13.41
N ASP A 107 -18.77 -6.68 -12.60
CA ASP A 107 -20.18 -7.00 -12.34
C ASP A 107 -20.91 -5.87 -11.59
N ARG A 108 -20.17 -5.01 -10.88
CA ARG A 108 -20.72 -3.81 -10.22
C ARG A 108 -20.91 -2.64 -11.16
N MET A 109 -20.15 -2.56 -12.25
CA MET A 109 -20.27 -1.48 -13.22
C MET A 109 -21.49 -1.64 -14.13
N HIS A 110 -22.05 -0.54 -14.61
CA HIS A 110 -23.23 -0.52 -15.48
C HIS A 110 -22.86 -0.41 -16.96
N LYS A 111 -21.89 0.42 -17.33
CA LYS A 111 -21.56 0.71 -18.74
C LYS A 111 -20.54 -0.31 -19.28
N SER A 112 -20.85 -0.90 -20.43
CA SER A 112 -19.95 -1.86 -21.09
C SER A 112 -18.59 -1.25 -21.46
N GLN A 113 -18.57 0.05 -21.78
CA GLN A 113 -17.36 0.79 -22.11
C GLN A 113 -16.38 0.86 -20.92
N THR A 114 -16.88 1.18 -19.71
CA THR A 114 -16.04 1.22 -18.50
C THR A 114 -15.48 -0.16 -18.17
N LYS A 115 -16.28 -1.21 -18.29
CA LYS A 115 -15.82 -2.59 -18.07
C LYS A 115 -14.69 -2.97 -19.04
N ALA A 116 -14.86 -2.65 -20.32
CA ALA A 116 -13.86 -2.93 -21.35
C ALA A 116 -12.57 -2.12 -21.12
N LEU A 117 -12.70 -0.86 -20.73
CA LEU A 117 -11.56 -0.01 -20.37
C LEU A 117 -10.80 -0.57 -19.17
N LEU A 118 -11.49 -0.93 -18.09
CA LEU A 118 -10.87 -1.55 -16.92
C LEU A 118 -10.08 -2.81 -17.30
N SER A 119 -10.66 -3.71 -18.10
CA SER A 119 -9.93 -4.89 -18.60
C SER A 119 -8.71 -4.51 -19.43
N THR A 120 -8.86 -3.58 -20.36
CA THR A 120 -7.77 -3.18 -21.26
C THR A 120 -6.60 -2.60 -20.48
N VAL A 121 -6.88 -1.70 -19.54
CA VAL A 121 -5.86 -1.04 -18.73
C VAL A 121 -5.20 -2.05 -17.78
N ALA A 122 -5.97 -2.83 -17.03
CA ALA A 122 -5.41 -3.81 -16.09
C ALA A 122 -4.58 -4.91 -16.78
N GLN A 123 -4.99 -5.37 -17.98
CA GLN A 123 -4.23 -6.36 -18.74
C GLN A 123 -2.95 -5.80 -19.38
N ARG A 124 -2.98 -4.53 -19.82
CA ARG A 124 -1.78 -3.85 -20.34
C ARG A 124 -0.84 -3.41 -19.22
N PHE A 125 -1.35 -3.25 -18.00
CA PHE A 125 -0.64 -2.77 -16.81
C PHE A 125 -0.85 -3.72 -15.62
N PRO A 126 -0.43 -4.99 -15.70
CA PRO A 126 -0.43 -5.82 -14.51
C PRO A 126 0.51 -5.17 -13.49
N ALA A 127 -0.01 -4.91 -12.29
CA ALA A 127 0.72 -4.16 -11.27
C ALA A 127 0.82 -4.94 -9.97
N ALA A 128 1.90 -4.67 -9.24
CA ALA A 128 2.04 -5.07 -7.85
C ALA A 128 1.38 -3.99 -6.97
N ILE A 129 0.56 -4.43 -6.02
CA ILE A 129 -0.26 -3.53 -5.22
C ILE A 129 0.25 -3.53 -3.78
N VAL A 130 0.66 -2.36 -3.29
CA VAL A 130 1.04 -2.15 -1.90
C VAL A 130 0.05 -1.20 -1.26
N MET A 131 -0.72 -1.70 -0.30
CA MET A 131 -1.72 -0.92 0.43
C MET A 131 -1.22 -0.56 1.83
N LEU A 132 -1.36 0.71 2.18
CA LEU A 132 -1.04 1.28 3.48
C LEU A 132 -2.26 2.02 4.03
N ASP A 133 -2.68 1.68 5.25
CA ASP A 133 -3.69 2.43 5.99
C ASP A 133 -3.03 3.20 7.12
N LEU A 134 -2.82 4.50 6.92
CA LEU A 134 -2.11 5.33 7.86
C LEU A 134 -2.85 5.50 9.19
N ALA A 135 -4.19 5.50 9.19
CA ALA A 135 -4.96 5.60 10.44
C ALA A 135 -4.75 4.36 11.32
N SER A 136 -4.67 3.17 10.70
CA SER A 136 -4.36 1.93 11.41
C SER A 136 -2.94 1.92 11.97
N GLU A 137 -1.94 2.40 11.21
CA GLU A 137 -0.55 2.47 11.69
C GLU A 137 -0.37 3.49 12.83
N MET A 138 -1.14 4.59 12.84
CA MET A 138 -1.16 5.52 13.98
C MET A 138 -1.59 4.82 15.27
N LEU A 139 -2.65 4.00 15.22
CA LEU A 139 -3.12 3.25 16.38
C LEU A 139 -2.09 2.21 16.86
N ALA A 140 -1.24 1.73 15.96
CA ALA A 140 -0.13 0.81 16.27
C ALA A 140 1.13 1.51 16.82
N GLY A 141 1.11 2.85 16.97
CA GLY A 141 2.18 3.63 17.60
C GLY A 141 3.02 4.47 16.64
N ALA A 142 2.80 4.40 15.32
CA ALA A 142 3.55 5.17 14.33
C ALA A 142 3.08 6.64 14.21
N THR A 143 2.58 7.24 15.30
CA THR A 143 1.82 8.51 15.24
C THR A 143 2.59 9.71 14.70
N MET A 144 3.93 9.69 14.71
CA MET A 144 4.82 10.80 14.32
C MET A 144 5.84 10.42 13.24
N GLU A 145 5.74 9.22 12.67
CA GLU A 145 6.68 8.76 11.65
C GLU A 145 6.40 9.42 10.29
N ASP A 146 7.44 9.63 9.50
CA ASP A 146 7.32 10.09 8.13
C ASP A 146 6.50 9.09 7.29
N VAL A 147 5.63 9.59 6.40
CA VAL A 147 4.79 8.73 5.54
C VAL A 147 5.64 7.78 4.70
N SER A 148 6.77 8.27 4.18
CA SER A 148 7.74 7.47 3.43
C SER A 148 8.37 6.35 4.28
N THR A 149 8.61 6.58 5.56
CA THR A 149 9.13 5.58 6.50
C THR A 149 8.10 4.48 6.75
N VAL A 150 6.85 4.88 7.05
CA VAL A 150 5.76 3.92 7.27
C VAL A 150 5.50 3.09 6.02
N LEU A 151 5.51 3.70 4.84
CA LEU A 151 5.37 3.00 3.56
C LEU A 151 6.52 2.03 3.31
N TYR A 152 7.75 2.39 3.64
CA TYR A 152 8.90 1.51 3.51
C TYR A 152 8.78 0.26 4.38
N PHE A 153 8.40 0.42 5.65
CA PHE A 153 8.09 -0.73 6.51
C PHE A 153 6.96 -1.60 5.93
N LYS A 154 5.96 -0.95 5.32
CA LYS A 154 4.86 -1.67 4.67
C LYS A 154 5.33 -2.48 3.46
N VAL A 155 6.25 -1.94 2.66
CA VAL A 155 6.87 -2.65 1.54
C VAL A 155 7.69 -3.84 2.02
N LEU A 156 8.50 -3.68 3.07
CA LEU A 156 9.24 -4.79 3.68
C LEU A 156 8.29 -5.90 4.15
N GLN A 157 7.22 -5.53 4.87
CA GLN A 157 6.20 -6.47 5.32
C GLN A 157 5.51 -7.18 4.14
N TRP A 158 5.13 -6.42 3.10
CA TRP A 158 4.49 -6.96 1.90
C TRP A 158 5.40 -7.95 1.16
N ALA A 159 6.71 -7.68 1.13
CA ALA A 159 7.73 -8.54 0.55
C ALA A 159 8.09 -9.77 1.42
N GLY A 160 7.58 -9.85 2.65
CA GLY A 160 7.83 -10.93 3.60
C GLY A 160 9.11 -10.78 4.43
N TYR A 161 9.79 -9.63 4.33
CA TYR A 161 11.02 -9.37 5.06
C TYR A 161 10.79 -9.04 6.54
N SER A 162 11.87 -9.13 7.31
CA SER A 162 11.92 -8.66 8.70
C SER A 162 11.45 -7.19 8.87
N ARG A 163 10.84 -6.91 10.02
CA ARG A 163 10.48 -5.56 10.50
C ARG A 163 11.69 -4.80 11.03
N ASN A 164 12.74 -5.50 11.44
CA ASN A 164 14.03 -4.87 11.74
C ASN A 164 14.78 -4.57 10.44
N LEU A 165 15.12 -3.30 10.21
CA LEU A 165 15.68 -2.82 8.95
C LEU A 165 17.02 -3.45 8.58
N LYS A 166 17.91 -3.67 9.55
CA LYS A 166 19.21 -4.26 9.29
C LYS A 166 19.10 -5.76 9.01
N VAL A 167 18.18 -6.44 9.69
CA VAL A 167 17.85 -7.84 9.39
C VAL A 167 17.22 -7.95 8.01
N ALA A 168 16.31 -7.03 7.63
CA ALA A 168 15.71 -7.01 6.30
C ALA A 168 16.75 -6.75 5.21
N ALA A 169 17.70 -5.83 5.43
CA ALA A 169 18.81 -5.60 4.52
C ALA A 169 19.72 -6.83 4.38
N PHE A 170 20.01 -7.54 5.48
CA PHE A 170 20.73 -8.80 5.46
C PHE A 170 19.98 -9.89 4.68
N GLU A 171 18.69 -10.04 4.94
CA GLU A 171 17.82 -11.01 4.26
C GLU A 171 17.76 -10.76 2.75
N ARG A 172 17.68 -9.48 2.35
CA ARG A 172 17.72 -9.07 0.94
C ARG A 172 19.05 -9.38 0.27
N MET A 173 20.16 -9.16 0.96
CA MET A 173 21.49 -9.53 0.47
C MET A 173 21.59 -11.06 0.26
N VAL A 174 21.14 -11.85 1.25
CA VAL A 174 21.08 -13.30 1.18
C VAL A 174 20.27 -13.77 -0.03
N GLU A 175 19.09 -13.18 -0.26
CA GLU A 175 18.22 -13.52 -1.38
C GLU A 175 18.87 -13.16 -2.73
N LYS A 176 19.46 -11.98 -2.86
CA LYS A 176 20.17 -11.55 -4.08
C LYS A 176 21.35 -12.45 -4.43
N ASP A 177 22.03 -13.00 -3.43
CA ASP A 177 23.12 -13.94 -3.63
C ASP A 177 22.66 -15.39 -3.87
N GLY A 178 21.36 -15.66 -3.82
CA GLY A 178 20.81 -17.01 -3.99
C GLY A 178 21.08 -17.93 -2.80
N ARG A 179 21.34 -17.38 -1.60
CA ARG A 179 21.76 -18.10 -0.39
C ARG A 179 20.65 -18.31 0.63
N THR A 180 19.39 -18.11 0.25
CA THR A 180 18.22 -18.27 1.14
C THR A 180 18.15 -19.65 1.76
N THR A 181 18.45 -20.71 1.00
CA THR A 181 18.48 -22.08 1.54
C THR A 181 19.54 -22.24 2.63
N GLU A 182 20.73 -21.68 2.42
CA GLU A 182 21.79 -21.71 3.41
C GLU A 182 21.39 -20.97 4.71
N LEU A 183 20.74 -19.81 4.59
CA LEU A 183 20.20 -19.09 5.75
C LEU A 183 19.22 -19.96 6.55
N HIS A 184 18.29 -20.62 5.87
CA HIS A 184 17.32 -21.51 6.52
C HIS A 184 18.02 -22.69 7.21
N ASP A 185 19.03 -23.28 6.58
CA ASP A 185 19.81 -24.37 7.16
C ASP A 185 20.60 -23.93 8.39
N GLN A 186 21.20 -22.73 8.38
CA GLN A 186 21.91 -22.19 9.54
C GLN A 186 20.98 -21.93 10.73
N VAL A 187 19.77 -21.42 10.45
CA VAL A 187 18.74 -21.24 11.47
C VAL A 187 18.32 -22.58 12.07
N ALA A 188 18.06 -23.59 11.23
CA ALA A 188 17.64 -24.91 11.67
C ALA A 188 18.72 -25.64 12.48
N LYS A 189 20.01 -25.44 12.15
CA LYS A 189 21.15 -25.96 12.93
C LYS A 189 21.27 -25.29 14.30
N ALA A 190 21.14 -23.97 14.34
CA ALA A 190 21.33 -23.21 15.57
C ALA A 190 20.13 -23.33 16.52
N LEU A 191 18.92 -23.46 15.98
CA LEU A 191 17.68 -23.61 16.73
C LEU A 191 16.82 -24.73 16.10
N PRO A 192 17.02 -26.00 16.50
CA PRO A 192 16.29 -27.12 15.92
C PRO A 192 14.78 -26.95 15.97
N GLY A 193 14.13 -27.12 14.82
CA GLY A 193 12.67 -26.99 14.66
C GLY A 193 12.17 -25.56 14.42
N ALA A 194 13.04 -24.54 14.47
CA ALA A 194 12.67 -23.18 14.12
C ALA A 194 12.78 -22.91 12.61
N THR A 195 11.87 -22.08 12.09
CA THR A 195 11.93 -21.55 10.73
C THR A 195 12.44 -20.11 10.72
N TRP A 196 12.97 -19.65 9.59
CA TRP A 196 13.35 -18.25 9.43
C TRP A 196 12.20 -17.29 9.75
N ALA A 197 10.97 -17.62 9.31
CA ALA A 197 9.79 -16.81 9.58
C ALA A 197 9.51 -16.58 11.09
N GLN A 198 9.89 -17.54 11.94
CA GLN A 198 9.76 -17.43 13.40
C GLN A 198 10.91 -16.63 14.04
N VAL A 199 12.08 -16.60 13.39
CA VAL A 199 13.30 -15.98 13.90
C VAL A 199 13.43 -14.53 13.47
N GLN A 200 13.09 -14.21 12.22
CA GLN A 200 13.39 -12.93 11.57
C GLN A 200 12.79 -11.70 12.26
N ASN A 201 11.73 -11.89 13.06
CA ASN A 201 11.06 -10.83 13.81
C ASN A 201 11.09 -11.06 15.34
N ASN A 202 11.84 -12.06 15.82
CA ASN A 202 11.94 -12.34 17.25
C ASN A 202 13.07 -11.51 17.86
N PRO A 203 12.80 -10.56 18.77
CA PRO A 203 13.81 -9.66 19.30
C PRO A 203 15.02 -10.38 19.93
N LEU A 204 14.78 -11.48 20.64
CA LEU A 204 15.86 -12.25 21.29
C LEU A 204 16.73 -13.00 20.27
N ALA A 205 16.12 -13.50 19.19
CA ALA A 205 16.84 -14.18 18.14
C ALA A 205 17.62 -13.19 17.25
N ILE A 206 17.06 -12.01 17.01
CA ILE A 206 17.72 -10.94 16.26
C ILE A 206 19.05 -10.55 16.89
N ASP A 207 19.11 -10.41 18.21
CA ASP A 207 20.35 -10.01 18.90
C ASP A 207 21.27 -11.19 19.20
N GLY A 208 20.71 -12.37 19.48
CA GLY A 208 21.49 -13.53 19.92
C GLY A 208 22.00 -14.45 18.80
N LEU A 209 21.28 -14.53 17.69
CA LEU A 209 21.49 -15.54 16.64
C LEU A 209 21.94 -14.93 15.31
N ILE A 210 21.22 -13.92 14.80
CA ILE A 210 21.50 -13.33 13.48
C ILE A 210 22.94 -12.83 13.32
N PRO A 211 23.60 -12.20 14.32
CA PRO A 211 24.98 -11.74 14.15
C PRO A 211 25.95 -12.89 13.90
N LYS A 212 25.70 -14.07 14.50
CA LYS A 212 26.52 -15.28 14.29
C LYS A 212 26.31 -15.84 12.89
N ILE A 213 25.05 -15.96 12.46
CA ILE A 213 24.71 -16.43 11.11
C ILE A 213 25.28 -15.49 10.05
N ALA A 214 25.18 -14.17 10.26
CA ALA A 214 25.73 -13.17 9.34
C ALA A 214 27.26 -13.31 9.22
N HIS A 215 27.97 -13.51 10.32
CA HIS A 215 29.42 -13.80 10.32
C HIS A 215 29.75 -15.10 9.57
N GLU A 216 29.04 -16.19 9.86
CA GLU A 216 29.29 -17.49 9.22
C GLU A 216 29.04 -17.45 7.71
N MET A 217 27.97 -16.77 7.27
CA MET A 217 27.62 -16.66 5.87
C MET A 217 28.50 -15.63 5.13
N TYR A 218 28.85 -14.51 5.78
CA TYR A 218 29.51 -13.36 5.14
C TYR A 218 30.70 -12.86 5.95
N ALA A 219 31.65 -13.73 6.27
CA ALA A 219 32.83 -13.39 7.08
C ALA A 219 33.66 -12.21 6.54
N GLY A 220 33.65 -11.98 5.22
CA GLY A 220 34.32 -10.83 4.61
C GLY A 220 33.66 -9.48 4.96
N LEU A 221 32.34 -9.47 5.17
CA LEU A 221 31.57 -8.27 5.55
C LEU A 221 31.40 -8.16 7.06
N PHE A 222 31.26 -9.30 7.76
CA PHE A 222 31.15 -9.40 9.20
C PHE A 222 32.28 -10.28 9.76
N PRO A 223 33.49 -9.73 9.99
CA PRO A 223 34.64 -10.52 10.45
C PRO A 223 34.47 -11.13 11.86
N ASP A 224 33.59 -10.57 12.68
CA ASP A 224 33.18 -11.09 13.98
C ASP A 224 31.65 -10.94 14.13
N PRO A 225 30.96 -11.78 14.91
CA PRO A 225 29.53 -11.62 15.14
C PRO A 225 29.13 -10.21 15.60
N LYS A 226 29.96 -9.51 16.39
CA LYS A 226 29.67 -8.14 16.86
C LYS A 226 29.72 -7.10 15.74
N SER A 227 30.25 -7.43 14.55
CA SER A 227 30.24 -6.55 13.38
C SER A 227 28.84 -6.36 12.81
N PHE A 228 27.92 -7.30 13.05
CA PHE A 228 26.50 -7.10 12.78
C PHE A 228 25.81 -6.54 14.03
N SER A 229 25.04 -5.48 13.85
CA SER A 229 24.18 -4.92 14.89
C SER A 229 22.77 -4.83 14.35
N SER A 230 21.79 -5.20 15.17
CA SER A 230 20.37 -5.01 14.90
C SER A 230 19.90 -3.58 15.17
N ASN A 231 20.72 -2.72 15.79
CA ASN A 231 20.37 -1.34 16.08
C ASN A 231 20.20 -0.56 14.76
N THR A 232 19.02 0.01 14.55
CA THR A 232 18.67 0.76 13.34
C THR A 232 18.92 2.26 13.45
N ASP A 233 19.43 2.76 14.59
CA ASP A 233 19.80 4.16 14.77
C ASP A 233 20.79 4.61 13.67
N GLY A 234 20.44 5.68 12.96
CA GLY A 234 21.25 6.20 11.86
C GLY A 234 21.31 5.31 10.61
N PHE A 235 20.53 4.23 10.54
CA PHE A 235 20.41 3.40 9.33
C PHE A 235 19.60 4.06 8.20
N PHE A 236 18.98 5.22 8.49
CA PHE A 236 18.15 5.94 7.52
C PHE A 236 18.96 6.40 6.31
N GLN A 237 18.60 5.85 5.16
CA GLN A 237 19.02 6.33 3.85
C GLN A 237 18.36 7.69 3.52
N PHE A 238 18.94 8.40 2.55
CA PHE A 238 18.29 9.53 1.90
C PHE A 238 16.93 9.11 1.32
N GLU A 239 15.96 10.03 1.30
CA GLU A 239 14.58 9.73 0.91
C GLU A 239 14.46 9.15 -0.51
N ASP A 240 15.31 9.61 -1.44
CA ASP A 240 15.36 9.09 -2.80
C ASP A 240 15.82 7.63 -2.87
N GLN A 241 16.86 7.26 -2.12
CA GLN A 241 17.34 5.88 -2.02
C GLN A 241 16.26 4.96 -1.43
N ARG A 242 15.54 5.40 -0.40
CA ARG A 242 14.42 4.65 0.18
C ARG A 242 13.32 4.39 -0.85
N VAL A 243 12.95 5.41 -1.63
CA VAL A 243 11.91 5.27 -2.67
C VAL A 243 12.37 4.34 -3.79
N GLN A 244 13.64 4.47 -4.22
CA GLN A 244 14.23 3.56 -5.19
C GLN A 244 14.17 2.11 -4.68
N GLU A 245 14.59 1.90 -3.44
CA GLU A 245 14.61 0.59 -2.80
C GLU A 245 13.20 -0.01 -2.66
N MET A 246 12.18 0.79 -2.32
CA MET A 246 10.78 0.33 -2.32
C MET A 246 10.36 -0.19 -3.69
N ILE A 247 10.63 0.57 -4.76
CA ILE A 247 10.28 0.17 -6.13
C ILE A 247 11.02 -1.12 -6.50
N GLU A 248 12.32 -1.20 -6.22
CA GLU A 248 13.14 -2.39 -6.48
C GLU A 248 12.60 -3.62 -5.75
N ILE A 249 12.35 -3.53 -4.44
CA ILE A 249 11.80 -4.63 -3.64
C ILE A 249 10.49 -5.14 -4.25
N VAL A 250 9.58 -4.23 -4.57
CA VAL A 250 8.27 -4.61 -5.11
C VAL A 250 8.41 -5.29 -6.47
N ARG A 251 9.26 -4.77 -7.35
CA ARG A 251 9.52 -5.35 -8.69
C ARG A 251 10.20 -6.71 -8.59
N GLU A 252 11.25 -6.83 -7.78
CA GLU A 252 11.99 -8.08 -7.56
C GLU A 252 11.07 -9.19 -7.04
N LYS A 253 10.22 -8.88 -6.06
CA LYS A 253 9.30 -9.86 -5.47
C LYS A 253 8.11 -10.23 -6.34
N SER A 254 7.54 -9.28 -7.06
CA SER A 254 6.35 -9.53 -7.89
C SER A 254 6.67 -10.00 -9.31
N GLY A 255 7.87 -9.70 -9.81
CA GLY A 255 8.19 -9.81 -11.24
C GLY A 255 7.46 -8.80 -12.13
N LYS A 256 6.74 -7.82 -11.54
CA LYS A 256 5.94 -6.83 -12.28
C LYS A 256 6.70 -5.51 -12.34
N GLU A 257 6.75 -4.93 -13.54
CA GLU A 257 7.36 -3.60 -13.77
C GLU A 257 6.57 -2.46 -13.12
N ASN A 258 5.26 -2.63 -13.03
CA ASN A 258 4.32 -1.62 -12.59
C ASN A 258 3.98 -1.80 -11.11
N VAL A 259 3.92 -0.69 -10.39
CA VAL A 259 3.63 -0.66 -8.95
C VAL A 259 2.55 0.37 -8.68
N ILE A 260 1.57 0.00 -7.85
CA ILE A 260 0.56 0.94 -7.35
C ILE A 260 0.66 0.95 -5.82
N PHE A 261 1.08 2.10 -5.28
CA PHE A 261 1.03 2.40 -3.86
C PHE A 261 -0.31 3.07 -3.55
N ILE A 262 -1.10 2.44 -2.67
CA ILE A 262 -2.36 3.01 -2.20
C ILE A 262 -2.16 3.39 -0.74
N ILE A 263 -2.29 4.68 -0.44
CA ILE A 263 -2.13 5.23 0.90
C ILE A 263 -3.46 5.80 1.35
N ASP A 264 -4.09 5.11 2.29
CA ASP A 264 -5.41 5.44 2.78
C ASP A 264 -5.32 6.31 4.04
N GLU A 265 -6.30 7.20 4.21
CA GLU A 265 -6.42 8.16 5.33
C GLU A 265 -5.23 9.11 5.48
N VAL A 266 -4.62 9.51 4.35
CA VAL A 266 -3.51 10.47 4.30
C VAL A 266 -3.91 11.79 4.94
N GLY A 267 -5.10 12.31 4.62
CA GLY A 267 -5.55 13.61 5.14
C GLY A 267 -5.54 13.67 6.67
N GLN A 268 -6.08 12.64 7.34
CA GLN A 268 -6.09 12.56 8.80
C GLN A 268 -4.68 12.37 9.37
N TYR A 269 -3.85 11.59 8.69
CA TYR A 269 -2.48 11.34 9.13
C TYR A 269 -1.61 12.59 9.06
N VAL A 270 -1.57 13.28 7.91
CA VAL A 270 -0.74 14.49 7.81
C VAL A 270 -1.36 15.65 8.59
N ALA A 271 -2.69 15.73 8.66
CA ALA A 271 -3.44 16.80 9.33
C ALA A 271 -2.83 18.19 9.02
N ASN A 272 -2.46 18.95 10.05
CA ASN A 272 -1.78 20.24 9.94
C ASN A 272 -0.26 20.15 10.20
N ARG A 273 0.35 18.98 10.01
CA ARG A 273 1.78 18.75 10.32
C ARG A 273 2.65 18.96 9.09
N ASP A 274 3.34 20.08 9.08
CA ASP A 274 4.16 20.53 7.94
C ASP A 274 5.22 19.53 7.50
N ASN A 275 5.90 18.89 8.45
CA ASN A 275 6.94 17.92 8.16
C ASN A 275 6.37 16.71 7.40
N LEU A 276 5.17 16.23 7.76
CA LEU A 276 4.54 15.09 7.11
C LEU A 276 3.98 15.46 5.73
N ILE A 277 3.44 16.67 5.57
CA ILE A 277 3.02 17.18 4.26
C ILE A 277 4.23 17.28 3.31
N LEU A 278 5.35 17.84 3.78
CA LEU A 278 6.58 17.92 3.00
C LEU A 278 7.18 16.55 2.70
N ASN A 279 7.13 15.61 3.65
CA ASN A 279 7.57 14.24 3.40
C ASN A 279 6.72 13.54 2.33
N LEU A 280 5.40 13.72 2.34
CA LEU A 280 4.55 13.15 1.29
C LEU A 280 4.76 13.82 -0.07
N ASP A 281 5.00 15.14 -0.11
CA ASP A 281 5.40 15.86 -1.34
C ASP A 281 6.72 15.31 -1.90
N GLY A 282 7.73 15.08 -1.04
CA GLY A 282 9.00 14.45 -1.38
C GLY A 282 8.85 13.04 -1.91
N LEU A 283 8.05 12.21 -1.22
CA LEU A 283 7.69 10.86 -1.65
C LEU A 283 7.05 10.84 -3.04
N ALA A 284 6.03 11.67 -3.28
CA ALA A 284 5.35 11.73 -4.58
C ALA A 284 6.29 12.17 -5.71
N LYS A 285 7.16 13.17 -5.47
CA LYS A 285 8.19 13.60 -6.43
C LYS A 285 9.17 12.49 -6.76
N ASN A 286 9.67 11.78 -5.74
CA ASN A 286 10.62 10.70 -5.92
C ASN A 286 9.98 9.51 -6.66
N LEU A 287 8.73 9.16 -6.34
CA LEU A 287 7.99 8.12 -7.07
C LEU A 287 7.80 8.48 -8.54
N LYS A 288 7.46 9.74 -8.87
CA LYS A 288 7.36 10.21 -10.26
C LYS A 288 8.69 10.05 -11.00
N ARG A 289 9.77 10.57 -10.42
CA ARG A 289 11.11 10.57 -11.03
C ARG A 289 11.71 9.16 -11.18
N LEU A 290 11.67 8.36 -10.12
CA LEU A 290 12.30 7.03 -10.07
C LEU A 290 11.41 5.94 -10.68
N GLY A 291 10.09 6.10 -10.55
CA GLY A 291 9.11 5.19 -11.11
C GLY A 291 8.91 5.35 -12.62
N ASN A 292 9.28 6.49 -13.19
CA ASN A 292 9.23 6.79 -14.62
C ASN A 292 7.86 6.44 -15.26
N GLY A 293 6.77 6.88 -14.62
CA GLY A 293 5.39 6.61 -15.04
C GLY A 293 4.85 5.22 -14.69
N LYS A 294 5.68 4.33 -14.13
CA LYS A 294 5.30 2.94 -13.78
C LYS A 294 5.06 2.73 -12.28
N ALA A 295 5.36 3.71 -11.43
CA ALA A 295 5.06 3.67 -10.00
C ALA A 295 4.00 4.75 -9.68
N TRP A 296 2.80 4.31 -9.32
CA TRP A 296 1.65 5.17 -9.03
C TRP A 296 1.45 5.33 -7.53
N ILE A 297 0.97 6.51 -7.13
CA ILE A 297 0.57 6.78 -5.76
C ILE A 297 -0.88 7.28 -5.74
N ILE A 298 -1.73 6.56 -5.03
CA ILE A 298 -3.15 6.87 -4.86
C ILE A 298 -3.38 7.16 -3.38
N SER A 299 -3.71 8.40 -3.07
CA SER A 299 -3.91 8.87 -1.70
C SER A 299 -5.39 9.18 -1.46
N THR A 300 -5.93 8.76 -0.31
CA THR A 300 -7.28 9.18 0.09
C THR A 300 -7.24 10.25 1.18
N ALA A 301 -8.17 11.19 1.12
CA ALA A 301 -8.34 12.21 2.14
C ALA A 301 -9.80 12.67 2.25
N GLN A 302 -10.17 13.22 3.40
CA GLN A 302 -11.47 13.86 3.59
C GLN A 302 -11.50 15.25 2.96
N GLN A 303 -12.60 15.62 2.30
CA GLN A 303 -12.77 16.92 1.62
C GLN A 303 -12.65 18.12 2.59
N THR A 304 -13.20 18.01 3.80
CA THR A 304 -13.20 19.09 4.81
C THR A 304 -11.81 19.55 5.22
N LEU A 305 -10.82 18.65 5.22
CA LEU A 305 -9.42 18.98 5.50
C LEU A 305 -8.77 19.84 4.41
N THR A 306 -9.41 19.97 3.24
CA THR A 306 -8.83 20.67 2.10
C THR A 306 -9.44 22.03 1.81
N GLU A 307 -10.68 22.31 2.23
CA GLU A 307 -11.40 23.53 1.80
C GLU A 307 -12.18 24.25 2.92
N ASP A 308 -12.70 23.55 3.94
CA ASP A 308 -13.69 24.14 4.89
C ASP A 308 -13.26 24.17 6.37
N ASP A 309 -12.12 23.59 6.77
CA ASP A 309 -11.68 23.62 8.17
C ASP A 309 -10.89 24.91 8.50
N PRO A 310 -11.35 25.77 9.42
CA PRO A 310 -10.60 26.95 9.86
C PRO A 310 -9.23 26.62 10.48
N ARG A 311 -8.95 25.36 10.85
CA ARG A 311 -7.60 24.88 11.23
C ARG A 311 -6.75 24.46 10.02
N ALA A 312 -7.36 24.05 8.91
CA ALA A 312 -6.66 23.83 7.63
C ALA A 312 -6.21 25.16 6.99
N ALA A 313 -6.85 26.28 7.35
CA ALA A 313 -6.44 27.62 6.94
C ALA A 313 -5.01 28.00 7.40
N LEU A 314 -4.47 27.37 8.45
CA LEU A 314 -3.11 27.65 8.94
C LEU A 314 -2.01 27.09 8.02
N ASN A 315 -2.29 26.07 7.19
CA ASN A 315 -1.32 25.42 6.30
C ASN A 315 -1.86 25.20 4.87
N SER A 316 -2.87 25.98 4.48
CA SER A 316 -3.54 25.89 3.20
C SER A 316 -2.55 25.89 2.04
N ASP A 317 -1.55 26.78 2.04
CA ASP A 317 -0.53 26.88 0.99
C ASP A 317 0.28 25.60 0.78
N LYS A 318 0.60 24.86 1.85
CA LYS A 318 1.36 23.61 1.76
C LYS A 318 0.48 22.44 1.34
N LEU A 319 -0.77 22.41 1.80
CA LEU A 319 -1.76 21.44 1.35
C LEU A 319 -2.11 21.63 -0.14
N TYR A 320 -2.20 22.88 -0.61
CA TYR A 320 -2.35 23.19 -2.04
C TYR A 320 -1.14 22.71 -2.85
N LYS A 321 0.09 23.00 -2.39
CA LYS A 321 1.32 22.48 -3.03
C LYS A 321 1.38 20.96 -3.06
N LEU A 322 0.87 20.30 -2.02
CA LEU A 322 0.76 18.85 -1.97
C LEU A 322 -0.25 18.36 -3.02
N LYS A 323 -1.44 18.98 -3.12
CA LYS A 323 -2.45 18.66 -4.14
C LYS A 323 -1.87 18.76 -5.57
N ASP A 324 -0.97 19.70 -5.85
CA ASP A 324 -0.29 19.80 -7.15
C ASP A 324 0.57 18.56 -7.51
N ARG A 325 0.96 17.73 -6.52
CA ARG A 325 1.62 16.44 -6.77
C ARG A 325 0.67 15.31 -7.10
N PHE A 326 -0.63 15.54 -6.91
CA PHE A 326 -1.70 14.61 -7.23
C PHE A 326 -2.67 15.25 -8.24
N PRO A 327 -2.24 15.52 -9.47
CA PRO A 327 -3.05 16.25 -10.44
C PRO A 327 -4.27 15.47 -10.95
N ILE A 328 -4.35 14.16 -10.68
CA ILE A 328 -5.55 13.37 -10.96
C ILE A 328 -6.46 13.43 -9.74
N GLN A 329 -7.46 14.31 -9.80
CA GLN A 329 -8.46 14.47 -8.75
C GLN A 329 -9.67 13.56 -9.00
N ILE A 330 -10.02 12.76 -7.99
CA ILE A 330 -11.19 11.89 -7.94
C ILE A 330 -12.04 12.34 -6.77
N ASP A 331 -13.30 12.70 -7.04
CA ASP A 331 -14.23 13.21 -6.04
C ASP A 331 -15.40 12.25 -5.91
N LEU A 332 -15.55 11.67 -4.72
CA LEU A 332 -16.66 10.78 -4.39
C LEU A 332 -17.71 11.56 -3.59
N GLU A 333 -18.91 11.66 -4.15
CA GLU A 333 -19.99 12.45 -3.55
C GLU A 333 -20.64 11.72 -2.37
N SER A 334 -21.25 12.47 -1.47
CA SER A 334 -22.05 11.90 -0.36
C SER A 334 -23.33 11.23 -0.86
N SER A 335 -23.88 11.69 -1.99
CA SER A 335 -25.00 11.08 -2.73
C SER A 335 -24.69 9.69 -3.29
N ASP A 336 -23.42 9.32 -3.38
CA ASP A 336 -23.00 8.02 -3.90
C ASP A 336 -23.17 6.88 -2.88
N ILE A 337 -23.50 7.22 -1.63
CA ILE A 337 -23.91 6.28 -0.60
C ILE A 337 -25.41 5.98 -0.81
N LYS A 338 -25.73 4.91 -1.54
CA LYS A 338 -27.07 4.32 -1.49
C LYS A 338 -27.15 3.38 -0.30
N GLU A 339 -27.71 3.85 0.81
CA GLU A 339 -28.24 2.97 1.85
C GLU A 339 -29.29 2.05 1.20
N THR A 340 -29.05 0.75 1.22
CA THR A 340 -30.08 -0.26 0.88
C THR A 340 -30.20 -1.29 1.99
#